data_AF-A0A1I7IIR0-F1
#
_entry.id   AF-A0A1I7IIR0-F1
#
_cell.length_a   1.000
_cell.length_b   1.000
_cell.length_c   1.000
_cell.angle_alpha   90.00
_cell.angle_beta   90.00
_cell.angle_gamma   90.00
#
_symmetry.space_group_name_H-M   'P 1'
#
loop_
_entity.id
_entity.type
_entity.pdbx_description
1 polymer ?
#
loop_
_entity_poly.entity_id
_entity_poly.type
_entity_poly.pdbx_seq_one_letter_code
_entity_poly.pdbx_strand_id
1 'polypeptide(L)'
;MFKIEPVEKYSTDYHECVKQAKKHIAEDARPDFQDTLGSIYAYDTIYLGYPNYCHTMPMHVWTFIEKYNNLKGKVIRPFCTHGGGALGESIDELKALCPEAKIEKPIAIDGSLVKESEDDIKNGYKKGCELTNDNFRSK
;
A
#
# COMPACT_ATOMS: atom_id res chain seq x y z
N MET A 1 4.20 -13.51 7.74
CA MET A 1 3.49 -12.72 6.71
C MET A 1 2.02 -12.75 7.05
N PHE A 2 1.33 -11.61 7.00
CA PHE A 2 -0.12 -11.49 7.21
C PHE A 2 -0.73 -10.90 5.93
N LYS A 3 -1.89 -11.41 5.50
CA LYS A 3 -2.57 -10.95 4.30
C LYS A 3 -3.82 -10.19 4.69
N ILE A 4 -3.93 -8.95 4.22
CA ILE A 4 -5.11 -8.11 4.47
C ILE A 4 -6.10 -8.39 3.33
N GLU A 5 -6.97 -9.39 3.51
CA GLU A 5 -7.98 -9.75 2.51
C GLU A 5 -9.32 -9.07 2.82
N PRO A 6 -9.95 -8.38 1.86
CA PRO A 6 -11.25 -7.78 2.11
C PRO A 6 -12.32 -8.87 2.29
N VAL A 7 -13.33 -8.58 3.11
CA VAL A 7 -14.50 -9.46 3.26
C VAL A 7 -15.28 -9.51 1.95
N GLU A 8 -15.57 -8.34 1.38
CA GLU A 8 -16.13 -8.22 0.04
C GLU A 8 -14.98 -8.14 -0.98
N LYS A 9 -14.81 -9.20 -1.76
CA LYS A 9 -13.74 -9.27 -2.76
C LYS A 9 -14.01 -8.29 -3.89
N TYR A 10 -12.96 -7.55 -4.29
CA TYR A 10 -13.01 -6.79 -5.53
C TYR A 10 -13.28 -7.71 -6.72
N SER A 11 -14.03 -7.22 -7.69
CA SER A 11 -14.29 -7.94 -8.93
C SER A 11 -12.97 -8.32 -9.62
N THR A 12 -12.93 -9.50 -10.23
CA THR A 12 -11.82 -9.90 -11.11
C THR A 12 -11.88 -9.21 -12.46
N ASP A 13 -13.03 -8.64 -12.83
CA ASP A 13 -13.15 -7.75 -13.99
C ASP A 13 -12.53 -6.39 -13.67
N TYR A 14 -11.65 -5.91 -14.56
CA TYR A 14 -10.91 -4.67 -14.35
C TYR A 14 -11.82 -3.45 -14.20
N HIS A 15 -12.85 -3.31 -15.04
CA HIS A 15 -13.70 -2.13 -15.03
C HIS A 15 -14.57 -2.08 -13.79
N GLU A 16 -15.14 -3.22 -13.38
CA GLU A 16 -15.92 -3.30 -12.17
C GLU A 16 -15.03 -3.13 -10.91
N CYS A 17 -13.81 -3.67 -10.90
CA CYS A 17 -12.84 -3.43 -9.83
C CYS A 17 -12.53 -1.93 -9.66
N VAL A 18 -12.26 -1.24 -10.77
CA VAL A 18 -11.99 0.21 -10.75
C VAL A 18 -13.21 0.99 -10.24
N LYS A 19 -14.42 0.61 -10.67
CA LYS A 19 -15.66 1.24 -10.21
C LYS A 19 -15.89 1.05 -8.71
N GLN A 20 -15.67 -0.16 -8.20
CA GLN A 20 -15.74 -0.47 -6.77
C GLN A 20 -14.72 0.34 -5.97
N ALA A 21 -13.46 0.38 -6.42
CA ALA A 21 -12.42 1.17 -5.77
C ALA A 21 -12.77 2.66 -5.72
N LYS A 22 -13.21 3.24 -6.84
CA LYS A 22 -13.65 4.65 -6.89
C LYS A 22 -14.83 4.93 -5.98
N LYS A 23 -15.79 4.01 -5.88
CA LYS A 23 -16.91 4.13 -4.96
C LYS A 23 -16.43 4.18 -3.51
N HIS A 24 -15.57 3.23 -3.10
CA HIS A 24 -15.03 3.20 -1.74
C HIS A 24 -14.27 4.48 -1.41
N ILE A 25 -13.48 5.03 -2.34
CA ILE A 25 -12.76 6.30 -2.17
C ILE A 25 -13.76 7.47 -2.02
N ALA A 26 -14.73 7.58 -2.92
CA ALA A 26 -15.70 8.67 -2.92
C ALA A 26 -16.59 8.71 -1.66
N GLU A 27 -16.85 7.55 -1.08
CA GLU A 27 -17.66 7.39 0.13
C GLU A 27 -16.83 7.43 1.43
N ASP A 28 -15.50 7.62 1.34
CA ASP A 28 -14.56 7.43 2.46
C ASP A 28 -14.81 6.12 3.23
N ALA A 29 -15.09 5.05 2.47
CA ALA A 29 -15.51 3.79 3.06
C ALA A 29 -14.40 3.17 3.90
N ARG A 30 -14.78 2.39 4.91
CA ARG A 30 -13.88 1.52 5.69
C ARG A 30 -14.32 0.05 5.59
N PRO A 31 -14.15 -0.59 4.42
CA PRO A 31 -14.58 -1.97 4.24
C PRO A 31 -13.80 -2.93 5.15
N ASP A 32 -14.52 -3.89 5.73
CA ASP A 32 -13.93 -4.91 6.60
C ASP A 32 -12.98 -5.85 5.84
N PHE A 33 -12.10 -6.49 6.61
CA PHE A 33 -11.17 -7.51 6.17
C PHE A 33 -11.33 -8.79 7.00
N GLN A 34 -10.96 -9.94 6.42
CA GLN A 34 -11.35 -11.27 6.91
C GLN A 34 -10.69 -11.63 8.26
N ASP A 35 -9.36 -11.66 8.31
CA ASP A 35 -8.61 -12.16 9.47
C ASP A 35 -8.22 -11.04 10.44
N THR A 36 -7.91 -11.40 11.68
CA THR A 36 -7.32 -10.46 12.66
C THR A 36 -5.90 -10.89 12.98
N LEU A 37 -4.97 -9.93 12.92
CA LEU A 37 -3.60 -10.11 13.39
C LEU A 37 -3.61 -10.13 14.91
N GLY A 38 -3.15 -11.24 15.50
CA GLY A 38 -3.23 -11.44 16.95
C GLY A 38 -2.53 -10.37 17.79
N SER A 39 -1.39 -9.84 17.33
CA SER A 39 -0.75 -8.68 17.96
C SER A 39 0.14 -7.92 16.98
N ILE A 40 -0.11 -6.62 16.82
CA ILE A 40 0.78 -5.70 16.10
C ILE A 40 1.98 -5.28 16.96
N TYR A 41 1.88 -5.42 18.29
CA TYR A 41 2.90 -4.95 19.22
C TYR A 41 4.20 -5.73 19.16
N ALA A 42 4.13 -7.00 18.73
CA ALA A 42 5.29 -7.87 18.57
C ALA A 42 6.25 -7.45 17.44
N TYR A 43 5.86 -6.46 16.63
CA TYR A 43 6.65 -5.98 15.49
C TYR A 43 7.07 -4.54 15.71
N ASP A 44 8.35 -4.23 15.49
CA ASP A 44 8.84 -2.85 15.45
C ASP A 44 8.78 -2.26 14.04
N THR A 45 9.05 -3.11 13.03
CA THR A 45 9.05 -2.75 11.61
C THR A 45 7.97 -3.54 10.87
N ILE A 46 7.20 -2.84 10.03
CA ILE A 46 6.14 -3.38 9.19
C ILE A 46 6.47 -3.10 7.74
N TYR A 47 6.59 -4.15 6.93
CA TYR A 47 6.63 -4.02 5.48
C TYR A 47 5.21 -4.05 4.95
N LEU A 48 4.73 -2.93 4.41
CA LEU A 48 3.34 -2.77 3.98
C LEU A 48 3.27 -2.80 2.46
N GLY A 49 2.81 -3.94 1.93
CA GLY A 49 2.61 -4.16 0.49
C GLY A 49 1.17 -3.94 0.07
N TYR A 50 0.93 -3.19 -1.00
CA TYR A 50 -0.41 -2.98 -1.56
C TYR A 50 -0.40 -2.72 -3.07
N PRO A 51 -1.50 -3.01 -3.78
CA PRO A 51 -1.69 -2.53 -5.15
C PRO A 51 -2.13 -1.06 -5.16
N ASN A 52 -1.73 -0.30 -6.18
CA ASN A 52 -2.26 1.05 -6.42
C ASN A 52 -3.70 0.95 -6.95
N TYR A 53 -4.67 1.33 -6.13
CA TYR A 53 -6.09 1.38 -6.49
C TYR A 53 -6.51 2.83 -6.66
N CYS A 54 -6.57 3.30 -7.91
CA CYS A 54 -6.96 4.67 -8.28
C CYS A 54 -6.17 5.75 -7.52
N HIS A 55 -4.84 5.62 -7.52
CA HIS A 55 -3.86 6.53 -6.88
C HIS A 55 -3.74 6.42 -5.36
N THR A 56 -4.44 5.49 -4.70
CA THR A 56 -4.33 5.25 -3.25
C THR A 56 -4.16 3.76 -2.91
N MET A 57 -4.03 3.44 -1.62
CA MET A 57 -4.16 2.08 -1.08
C MET A 57 -5.62 1.62 -1.15
N PRO A 58 -5.90 0.31 -1.30
CA PRO A 58 -7.26 -0.19 -1.16
C PRO A 58 -7.85 0.17 0.22
N MET A 59 -9.11 0.60 0.28
CA MET A 59 -9.72 1.15 1.51
C MET A 59 -9.82 0.15 2.69
N HIS A 60 -9.77 -1.16 2.44
CA HIS A 60 -9.68 -2.15 3.52
C HIS A 60 -8.30 -2.16 4.20
N VAL A 61 -7.25 -1.67 3.53
CA VAL A 61 -5.92 -1.44 4.14
C VAL A 61 -5.94 -0.24 5.09
N TRP A 62 -6.70 0.81 4.78
CA TRP A 62 -6.95 1.92 5.70
C TRP A 62 -7.61 1.42 6.98
N THR A 63 -8.67 0.63 6.82
CA THR A 63 -9.40 -0.01 7.92
C THR A 63 -8.47 -0.87 8.78
N PHE A 64 -7.55 -1.63 8.17
CA PHE A 64 -6.51 -2.36 8.90
C PHE A 64 -5.62 -1.43 9.72
N ILE A 65 -5.08 -0.37 9.11
CA ILE A 65 -4.17 0.56 9.78
C ILE A 65 -4.84 1.21 11.00
N GLU A 66 -6.07 1.70 10.83
CA GLU A 66 -6.86 2.33 11.90
C GLU A 66 -7.16 1.34 13.03
N LYS A 67 -7.55 0.10 12.69
CA LYS A 67 -7.83 -0.96 13.68
C LYS A 67 -6.62 -1.28 14.55
N TYR A 68 -5.40 -1.16 14.03
CA TYR A 68 -4.15 -1.36 14.79
C TYR A 68 -3.53 -0.05 15.27
N ASN A 69 -4.38 0.87 15.74
CA ASN A 69 -4.00 2.12 16.40
C ASN A 69 -3.05 2.96 15.54
N ASN A 70 -3.39 3.07 14.25
CA ASN A 70 -2.65 3.86 13.26
C ASN A 70 -1.15 3.50 13.22
N LEU A 71 -0.84 2.24 13.59
CA LEU A 71 0.52 1.70 13.67
C LEU A 71 1.49 2.60 14.46
N LYS A 72 0.98 3.25 15.51
CA LYS A 72 1.74 4.16 16.38
C LYS A 72 3.06 3.55 16.87
N GLY A 73 4.14 4.32 16.76
CA GLY A 73 5.47 3.94 17.21
C GLY A 73 6.16 2.88 16.35
N LYS A 74 5.58 2.51 15.20
CA LYS A 74 6.17 1.53 14.29
C LYS A 74 6.98 2.18 13.19
N VAL A 75 7.89 1.43 12.60
CA VAL A 75 8.56 1.77 11.35
C VAL A 75 7.80 1.12 10.21
N ILE A 76 7.34 1.89 9.22
CA ILE A 76 6.60 1.38 8.06
C ILE A 76 7.48 1.48 6.83
N ARG A 77 7.65 0.35 6.13
CA ARG A 77 8.36 0.22 4.86
C ARG A 77 7.34 -0.09 3.77
N PRO A 78 6.74 0.94 3.14
CA PRO A 78 5.72 0.73 2.12
C PRO A 78 6.35 0.25 0.81
N PHE A 79 5.64 -0.62 0.10
CA PHE A 79 5.90 -0.94 -1.29
C PHE A 79 4.59 -1.13 -2.05
N CYS A 80 4.56 -0.67 -3.29
CA CYS A 80 3.34 -0.58 -4.07
C CYS A 80 3.54 -1.20 -5.45
N THR A 81 2.63 -2.07 -5.89
CA THR A 81 2.59 -2.53 -7.28
C THR A 81 1.63 -1.67 -8.10
N HIS A 82 2.02 -1.21 -9.29
CA HIS A 82 1.20 -0.31 -10.11
C HIS A 82 1.22 -0.64 -11.61
N GLY A 83 0.16 -0.27 -12.33
CA GLY A 83 0.08 -0.35 -13.80
C GLY A 83 0.52 0.92 -14.55
N GLY A 84 1.20 1.85 -13.88
CA GLY A 84 1.73 3.09 -14.47
C GLY A 84 1.57 4.34 -13.58
N GLY A 85 0.72 4.27 -12.56
CA GLY A 85 0.46 5.39 -11.64
C GLY A 85 1.47 5.59 -10.51
N ALA A 86 2.59 4.85 -10.52
CA ALA A 86 3.58 4.85 -9.45
C ALA A 86 2.93 4.69 -8.05
N LEU A 87 3.26 5.58 -7.10
CA LEU A 87 2.73 5.58 -5.74
C LEU A 87 1.42 6.38 -5.59
N GLY A 88 1.06 7.22 -6.57
CA GLY A 88 -0.06 8.16 -6.43
C GLY A 88 0.04 9.02 -5.16
N GLU A 89 -1.08 9.17 -4.46
CA GLU A 89 -1.25 9.90 -3.20
C GLU A 89 -1.04 9.01 -1.96
N SER A 90 -0.91 7.69 -2.17
CA SER A 90 -0.92 6.67 -1.10
C SER A 90 0.08 6.92 0.03
N ILE A 91 1.24 7.53 -0.26
CA ILE A 91 2.28 7.78 0.75
C ILE A 91 1.95 8.98 1.61
N ASP A 92 1.37 10.04 1.04
CA ASP A 92 0.99 11.21 1.82
C ASP A 92 -0.24 10.91 2.68
N GLU A 93 -1.18 10.13 2.15
CA GLU A 93 -2.29 9.57 2.92
C GLU A 93 -1.80 8.64 4.03
N LEU A 94 -0.82 7.77 3.77
CA LEU A 94 -0.24 6.90 4.79
C LEU A 94 0.45 7.70 5.91
N LYS A 95 1.15 8.79 5.57
CA LYS A 95 1.72 9.70 6.58
C LYS A 95 0.64 10.40 7.40
N ALA A 96 -0.45 10.83 6.76
CA ALA A 96 -1.57 11.46 7.45
C ALA A 96 -2.30 10.47 8.37
N LEU A 97 -2.45 9.22 7.92
CA LEU A 97 -3.10 8.15 8.67
C LEU A 97 -2.23 7.65 9.82
N CYS A 98 -0.90 7.69 9.69
CA CYS A 98 0.04 7.19 10.69
C CYS A 98 0.99 8.30 11.19
N PRO A 99 0.48 9.37 11.82
CA PRO A 99 1.30 10.54 12.18
C PRO A 99 2.38 10.23 13.23
N GLU A 100 2.18 9.17 14.01
CA GLU A 100 3.11 8.72 15.06
C GLU A 100 3.96 7.51 14.63
N ALA A 101 3.89 7.11 13.36
CA ALA A 101 4.75 6.07 12.79
C ALA A 101 5.87 6.70 11.96
N LYS A 102 7.01 6.02 11.87
CA LYS A 102 8.09 6.41 10.97
C LYS A 102 7.86 5.77 9.61
N ILE A 103 7.46 6.56 8.61
CA ILE A 103 7.36 6.09 7.22
C ILE A 103 8.74 6.18 6.56
N GLU A 104 9.30 5.03 6.17
CA GLU A 104 10.55 4.96 5.42
C GLU A 104 10.31 5.06 3.91
N LYS A 105 11.41 5.15 3.15
CA LYS A 105 11.36 5.37 1.70
C LYS A 105 10.48 4.30 1.01
N PRO A 106 9.46 4.71 0.25
CA PRO A 106 8.59 3.78 -0.46
C PRO A 106 9.28 3.16 -1.67
N ILE A 107 8.85 1.96 -2.05
CA ILE A 107 9.26 1.31 -3.29
C ILE A 107 8.05 1.22 -4.22
N ALA A 108 8.17 1.76 -5.43
CA ALA A 108 7.19 1.60 -6.50
C ALA A 108 7.65 0.47 -7.42
N ILE A 109 6.78 -0.51 -7.65
CA ILE A 109 7.07 -1.69 -8.47
C ILE A 109 6.09 -1.69 -9.64
N ASP A 110 6.61 -1.69 -10.86
CA ASP A 110 5.77 -1.88 -12.04
C ASP A 110 5.20 -3.30 -12.04
N GLY A 111 3.89 -3.42 -12.18
CA GLY A 111 3.17 -4.70 -12.20
C GLY A 111 3.68 -5.67 -13.28
N SER A 112 4.24 -5.15 -14.38
CA SER A 112 4.85 -5.94 -15.44
C SER A 112 6.23 -6.50 -15.07
N LEU A 113 6.90 -5.93 -14.06
CA LEU A 113 8.28 -6.25 -13.67
C LEU A 113 8.37 -6.97 -12.32
N VAL A 114 7.25 -7.29 -11.67
CA VAL A 114 7.22 -7.89 -10.32
C VAL A 114 8.12 -9.12 -10.17
N LYS A 115 8.25 -9.96 -11.22
CA LYS A 115 9.08 -11.17 -11.19
C LYS A 115 10.58 -10.86 -11.12
N GLU A 116 11.00 -9.67 -11.53
CA GLU A 116 12.40 -9.23 -11.61
C GLU A 116 12.77 -8.28 -10.46
N SER A 117 11.78 -7.77 -9.73
CA SER A 117 11.97 -6.75 -8.69
C SER A 117 12.48 -7.28 -7.34
N GLU A 118 12.86 -8.56 -7.23
CA GLU A 118 13.34 -9.13 -5.96
C GLU A 118 14.60 -8.41 -5.47
N ASP A 119 15.54 -8.14 -6.37
CA ASP A 119 16.76 -7.41 -6.04
C ASP A 119 16.50 -5.94 -5.75
N ASP A 120 15.52 -5.32 -6.42
CA ASP A 120 15.10 -3.94 -6.16
C ASP A 120 14.51 -3.79 -4.76
N ILE A 121 13.69 -4.74 -4.31
CA ILE A 121 13.15 -4.77 -2.95
C ILE A 121 14.30 -4.94 -1.94
N LYS A 122 15.22 -5.89 -2.19
CA LYS A 122 16.36 -6.13 -1.28
C LYS A 122 17.31 -4.94 -1.21
N ASN A 123 17.53 -4.24 -2.33
CA ASN A 123 18.49 -3.14 -2.43
C ASN A 123 17.89 -1.79 -2.03
N GLY A 124 16.62 -1.54 -2.36
CA GLY A 124 15.90 -0.31 -2.00
C GLY A 124 15.74 -0.11 -0.49
N TYR A 125 15.77 -1.19 0.29
CA TYR A 125 15.83 -1.11 1.75
C TYR A 125 17.27 -1.15 2.33
N LYS A 126 18.30 -1.46 1.52
CA LYS A 126 19.73 -1.47 1.92
C LYS A 126 20.45 -0.16 1.62
N LYS A 127 20.04 0.54 0.56
CA LYS A 127 20.44 1.91 0.24
C LYS A 127 19.14 2.68 0.09
N GLY A 128 19.03 3.88 0.68
CA GLY A 128 17.88 4.77 0.49
C GLY A 128 17.75 5.29 -0.96
N CYS A 129 17.75 4.39 -1.94
CA CYS A 129 17.87 4.66 -3.36
C CYS A 129 16.50 4.98 -3.95
N GLU A 130 16.41 6.09 -4.70
CA GLU A 130 15.25 6.39 -5.53
C GLU A 130 15.18 5.32 -6.61
N LEU A 131 14.15 4.49 -6.56
CA LEU A 131 13.62 3.85 -7.76
C LEU A 131 12.54 4.77 -8.31
N THR A 132 12.91 6.01 -8.63
CA THR A 132 12.12 6.82 -9.56
C THR A 132 12.61 6.46 -10.94
N ASN A 133 11.80 5.73 -11.69
CA ASN A 133 11.89 5.77 -13.14
C ASN A 133 11.51 7.21 -13.55
N ASP A 134 12.49 8.11 -13.58
CA ASP A 134 12.38 9.48 -14.10
C ASP A 134 12.06 9.55 -15.61
N ASN A 135 11.56 8.46 -16.21
CA ASN A 135 11.24 8.34 -17.62
C ASN A 135 9.73 8.23 -17.94
N PHE A 136 8.83 8.37 -16.95
CA PHE A 136 7.39 8.51 -17.22
C PHE A 136 6.88 9.91 -16.92
N ARG A 137 7.53 10.91 -17.54
CA ARG A 137 6.92 12.21 -17.81
C ARG A 137 6.75 12.33 -19.33
N SER A 138 5.69 11.76 -19.87
CA SER A 138 5.25 12.06 -21.23
C SER A 138 4.07 13.02 -21.18
N LYS A 139 4.37 14.29 -21.46
CA LYS A 139 3.52 15.41 -21.90
C LYS A 139 2.28 15.75 -21.09
#